data_AF-A0A7J8U912-F1
#
_entry.id   AF-A0A7J8U912-F1
#
_cell.length_a   1.000
_cell.length_b   1.000
_cell.length_c   1.000
_cell.angle_alpha   90.00
_cell.angle_beta   90.00
_cell.angle_gamma   90.00
#
_symmetry.space_group_name_H-M   'P 1'
#
loop_
_entity.id
_entity.type
_entity.pdbx_description
1 polymer ?
#
loop_
_entity_poly.entity_id
_entity_poly.type
_entity_poly.pdbx_seq_one_letter_code
_entity_poly.pdbx_strand_id
1 'polypeptide(L)'
;MGGRFWCPSRHGWVKFNVSGLVNEDEVGCGGVLRDSDGVARVLFSGPVTAKDSITAEVGVIIITLDVFLAMGWKGKRSLIIEI
;
A
#
# COMPACT_ATOMS: atom_id res chain seq x y z
N MET A 1 -16.26 4.53 16.17
CA MET A 1 -14.92 4.47 15.54
C MET A 1 -14.29 3.14 15.88
N GLY A 2 -14.49 2.11 15.06
CA GLY A 2 -13.84 0.81 15.23
C GLY A 2 -12.67 0.74 14.26
N GLY A 3 -11.51 1.30 14.62
CA GLY A 3 -10.30 1.05 13.85
C GLY A 3 -10.01 -0.43 13.91
N ARG A 4 -9.99 -1.13 12.76
CA ARG A 4 -9.47 -2.50 12.72
C ARG A 4 -8.02 -2.42 13.17
N PHE A 5 -7.71 -3.03 14.31
CA PHE A 5 -6.33 -3.16 14.74
C PHE A 5 -5.56 -3.85 13.63
N TRP A 6 -4.40 -3.29 13.28
CA TRP A 6 -3.51 -3.92 12.32
C TRP A 6 -3.09 -5.29 12.88
N CYS A 7 -3.36 -6.36 12.11
CA CYS A 7 -2.95 -7.71 12.47
C CYS A 7 -1.67 -8.09 11.71
N PRO A 8 -0.65 -8.63 12.40
CA PRO A 8 0.56 -9.09 11.74
C PRO A 8 0.29 -10.21 10.75
N SER A 9 0.98 -10.15 9.61
CA SER A 9 0.92 -11.19 8.60
C SER A 9 1.71 -12.43 9.03
N ARG A 10 1.40 -13.59 8.44
CA ARG A 10 2.16 -14.83 8.67
C ARG A 10 3.65 -14.62 8.33
N HIS A 11 4.53 -15.40 8.95
CA HIS A 11 5.95 -15.39 8.60
C HIS A 11 6.14 -15.58 7.08
N GLY A 12 7.02 -14.77 6.49
CA GLY A 12 7.25 -14.75 5.04
C GLY A 12 6.31 -13.83 4.24
N TRP A 13 5.32 -13.24 4.89
CA TRP A 13 4.41 -12.27 4.27
C TRP A 13 4.78 -10.84 4.66
N VAL A 14 4.40 -9.91 3.80
CA VAL A 14 4.43 -8.47 4.06
C VAL A 14 3.04 -7.90 3.73
N LYS A 15 2.60 -6.90 4.49
CA LYS A 15 1.29 -6.25 4.31
C LYS A 15 1.45 -4.78 3.98
N PHE A 16 0.95 -4.37 2.82
CA PHE A 16 0.81 -2.99 2.42
C PHE A 16 -0.60 -2.51 2.74
N ASN A 17 -0.71 -1.50 3.60
CA ASN A 17 -1.91 -0.71 3.80
C ASN A 17 -1.81 0.52 2.92
N VAL A 18 -2.71 0.67 1.96
CA VAL A 18 -2.66 1.72 0.93
C VAL A 18 -3.98 2.48 0.91
N SER A 19 -3.96 3.70 0.38
CA SER A 19 -5.18 4.45 0.12
C SER A 19 -4.93 5.44 -1.02
N GLY A 20 -5.89 5.50 -1.94
CA GLY A 20 -6.05 6.57 -2.90
C GLY A 20 -6.97 7.65 -2.33
N LEU A 21 -6.56 8.91 -2.45
CA LEU A 21 -7.37 10.07 -2.09
C LEU A 21 -7.74 10.82 -3.36
N VAL A 22 -9.04 11.10 -3.51
CA VAL A 22 -9.55 12.02 -4.53
C VAL A 22 -10.39 13.06 -3.83
N ASN A 23 -9.99 14.31 -3.96
CA ASN A 23 -10.73 15.48 -3.53
C ASN A 23 -10.94 16.42 -4.73
N GLU A 24 -11.74 17.48 -4.57
CA GLU A 24 -12.14 18.38 -5.65
C GLU A 24 -10.95 18.98 -6.40
N ASP A 25 -9.84 19.27 -5.70
CA ASP A 25 -8.65 19.92 -6.25
C ASP A 25 -7.38 19.03 -6.25
N GLU A 26 -7.40 17.89 -5.55
CA GLU A 26 -6.20 17.09 -5.31
C GLU A 26 -6.46 15.60 -5.46
N VAL A 27 -5.53 14.93 -6.13
CA VAL A 27 -5.52 13.49 -6.29
C VAL A 27 -4.17 12.98 -5.78
N GLY A 28 -4.23 12.14 -4.77
CA GLY A 28 -3.06 11.63 -4.07
C GLY A 28 -3.17 10.15 -3.78
N CYS A 29 -2.05 9.58 -3.38
CA CYS A 29 -2.01 8.23 -2.86
C CYS A 29 -0.97 8.13 -1.76
N GLY A 30 -1.10 7.09 -0.96
CA GLY A 30 -0.09 6.74 0.01
C GLY A 30 -0.24 5.32 0.51
N GLY A 31 0.79 4.86 1.19
CA GLY A 31 0.76 3.55 1.79
C GLY A 31 1.91 3.29 2.74
N VAL A 32 1.67 2.37 3.66
CA VAL A 32 2.66 1.86 4.60
C VAL A 32 2.78 0.36 4.41
N LEU A 33 4.01 -0.11 4.25
CA LEU A 33 4.33 -1.51 4.32
C LEU A 33 4.80 -1.88 5.72
N ARG A 34 4.23 -2.94 6.26
CA ARG A 34 4.70 -3.57 7.48
C ARG A 34 5.11 -5.02 7.22
N ASP A 35 6.17 -5.46 7.88
CA ASP A 35 6.55 -6.87 7.91
C ASP A 35 5.71 -7.67 8.93
N SER A 36 6.06 -8.94 9.11
CA SER A 36 5.39 -9.83 10.07
C SER A 36 5.51 -9.38 11.52
N ASP A 37 6.50 -8.54 11.85
CA ASP A 37 6.70 -8.00 13.21
C ASP A 37 5.98 -6.65 13.40
N GLY A 38 5.34 -6.14 12.34
CA GLY A 38 4.64 -4.85 12.35
C GLY A 38 5.54 -3.65 12.18
N VAL A 39 6.82 -3.86 11.89
CA VAL A 39 7.76 -2.78 11.64
C VAL A 39 7.48 -2.20 10.27
N ALA A 40 7.32 -0.89 10.21
CA ALA A 40 7.18 -0.18 8.94
C ALA A 40 8.51 -0.28 8.16
N ARG A 41 8.46 -0.89 6.97
CA ARG A 41 9.63 -1.08 6.10
C ARG A 41 9.66 -0.09 4.95
N VAL A 42 8.48 0.37 4.52
CA VAL A 42 8.32 1.37 3.48
C VAL A 42 7.17 2.29 3.86
N LEU A 43 7.35 3.58 3.62
CA LEU A 43 6.29 4.58 3.63
C LEU A 43 6.40 5.36 2.33
N PHE A 44 5.28 5.59 1.65
CA PHE A 44 5.24 6.48 0.51
C PHE A 44 3.96 7.32 0.53
N SER A 45 4.06 8.51 -0.05
CA SER A 45 2.94 9.37 -0.38
C SER A 45 3.30 10.21 -1.59
N GLY A 46 2.30 10.59 -2.38
CA GLY A 46 2.53 11.45 -3.53
C GLY A 46 1.28 11.72 -4.35
N PRO A 47 1.35 12.69 -5.27
CA PRO A 47 0.28 12.95 -6.22
C PRO A 47 0.14 11.76 -7.17
N VAL A 48 -1.10 11.48 -7.60
CA VAL A 48 -1.39 10.49 -8.64
C VAL A 48 -2.30 11.11 -9.68
N THR A 49 -2.11 10.75 -10.95
CA THR A 49 -3.03 11.16 -12.01
C THR A 49 -4.20 10.18 -12.04
N ALA A 50 -5.32 10.55 -11.42
CA ALA A 50 -6.56 9.75 -11.46
C ALA A 50 -7.79 10.64 -11.69
N LYS A 51 -8.82 10.07 -12.32
CA LYS A 51 -10.08 10.77 -12.62
C LYS A 51 -11.16 10.58 -11.56
N ASP A 52 -11.01 9.52 -10.76
CA ASP A 52 -11.95 9.09 -9.74
C ASP A 52 -11.22 8.24 -8.70
N SER A 53 -11.91 7.94 -7.59
CA SER A 53 -11.34 7.19 -6.47
C SER A 53 -10.91 5.78 -6.88
N ILE A 54 -11.65 5.11 -7.77
CA ILE A 54 -11.31 3.76 -8.23
C ILE A 54 -9.97 3.78 -8.97
N THR A 55 -9.78 4.76 -9.85
CA THR A 55 -8.54 4.93 -10.61
C THR A 55 -7.37 5.29 -9.69
N ALA A 56 -7.60 6.09 -8.64
CA ALA A 56 -6.58 6.42 -7.64
C ALA A 56 -6.17 5.18 -6.84
N GLU A 57 -7.14 4.34 -6.44
CA GLU A 57 -6.89 3.09 -5.74
C GLU A 57 -6.14 2.06 -6.62
N VAL A 58 -6.50 1.94 -7.90
CA VAL A 58 -5.72 1.11 -8.83
C VAL A 58 -4.31 1.66 -9.00
N GLY A 59 -4.15 2.99 -9.07
CA GLY A 59 -2.85 3.65 -9.13
C GLY A 59 -1.95 3.33 -7.93
N VAL A 60 -2.49 3.38 -6.71
CA VAL A 60 -1.73 3.05 -5.50
C VAL A 60 -1.34 1.57 -5.44
N ILE A 61 -2.19 0.67 -5.95
CA ILE A 61 -1.86 -0.76 -6.09
C ILE A 61 -0.69 -0.95 -7.06
N ILE A 62 -0.68 -0.27 -8.20
CA ILE A 62 0.42 -0.35 -9.18
C ILE A 62 1.74 0.11 -8.55
N ILE A 63 1.74 1.28 -7.90
CA ILE A 63 2.92 1.81 -7.19
C ILE A 63 3.41 0.81 -6.13
N THR A 64 2.49 0.20 -5.41
CA THR A 64 2.81 -0.81 -4.38
C THR A 64 3.48 -2.04 -4.98
N LEU A 65 3.01 -2.52 -6.13
CA LEU A 65 3.64 -3.63 -6.84
C LEU A 65 5.05 -3.26 -7.34
N ASP A 66 5.24 -2.05 -7.86
CA ASP A 66 6.54 -1.56 -8.31
C ASP A 66 7.54 -1.50 -7.15
N VAL A 67 7.12 -0.97 -6.00
CA VAL A 67 7.93 -0.97 -4.78
C VAL A 67 8.27 -2.40 -4.36
N PHE A 68 7.29 -3.31 -4.34
CA PHE A 68 7.51 -4.71 -3.97
C PHE A 68 8.54 -5.40 -4.88
N LEU A 69 8.49 -5.11 -6.19
CA LEU A 69 9.45 -5.61 -7.17
C LEU A 69 10.84 -4.97 -6.97
N ALA A 70 10.91 -3.65 -6.77
CA ALA A 70 12.15 -2.91 -6.54
C ALA A 70 12.90 -3.37 -5.28
N MET A 71 12.17 -3.80 -4.25
CA MET A 71 12.74 -4.40 -3.03
C MET A 71 13.29 -5.81 -3.24
N GLY A 72 13.15 -6.39 -4.45
CA GLY A 72 13.68 -7.71 -4.79
C GLY A 72 12.97 -8.85 -4.06
N TRP A 73 11.69 -8.67 -3.73
CA TRP A 73 10.89 -9.64 -2.97
C TRP A 73 10.08 -10.61 -3.81
N LYS A 74 10.05 -10.42 -5.14
CA LYS A 74 9.49 -11.39 -6.08
C LYS A 74 10.08 -12.78 -5.82
N GLY A 75 9.20 -13.75 -5.53
CA GLY A 75 9.59 -15.13 -5.22
C GLY A 75 10.17 -15.38 -3.82
N LYS A 76 10.35 -14.33 -2.99
CA LYS A 76 10.89 -14.44 -1.63
C LYS A 76 9.85 -14.19 -0.54
N ARG A 77 8.87 -13.32 -0.82
CA ARG A 77 7.81 -12.93 0.13
C ARG A 77 6.46 -13.03 -0.56
N SER A 78 5.42 -13.27 0.23
CA SER A 78 4.03 -13.09 -0.18
C SER A 78 3.56 -11.68 0.16
N LEU A 79 2.70 -11.10 -0.68
CA LEU A 79 2.20 -9.74 -0.54
C LEU A 79 0.70 -9.74 -0.26
N ILE A 80 0.27 -9.00 0.77
CA ILE A 80 -1.12 -8.59 0.98
C ILE A 80 -1.20 -7.09 0.74
N ILE A 81 -2.17 -6.67 -0.08
CA ILE A 81 -2.53 -5.26 -0.23
C ILE A 81 -3.91 -5.10 0.40
N GLU A 82 -4.01 -4.16 1.34
CA GLU A 82 -5.26 -3.76 2.00
C GLU A 82 -5.50 -2.30 1.70
N ILE A 83 -6.67 -2.01 1.12
CA ILE A 83 -7.20 -0.70 0.79
C ILE A 83 -8.17 -0.28 1.90
#